data_AF-A0A257N3A1-F1
#
_entry.id   AF-A0A257N3A1-F1
#
_cell.length_a   1.000
_cell.length_b   1.000
_cell.length_c   1.000
_cell.angle_alpha   90.00
_cell.angle_beta   90.00
_cell.angle_gamma   90.00
#
_symmetry.space_group_name_H-M   'P 1'
#
loop_
_entity.id
_entity.type
_entity.pdbx_description
1 polymer ?
#
loop_
_entity_poly.entity_id
_entity_poly.type
_entity_poly.pdbx_seq_one_letter_code
_entity_poly.pdbx_strand_id
1 'polypeptide(L)'
;MVPLFILCTLKATAINPNKVSILELFVTHPDEETHYFPERTVLNKIFLGLDKLGNATRPLIPKKMHELAITRAKDWIIERLNGEDGLGGISPAMMAAYEALLLLGMPKDHPQVVTARKAIDKLLVINEHDAYCQPCLSPVWDTALAALALQEADKVGNGANLTRAYDWLKSVQLSDEPGDWRISKPDLAGGGWAFQFANPHYPDVDDTAVVAFAMAESNLPELEESIHRATHWIVGMQSKNGGYGAFDVDNTCYYLNEIPFADHGALLDPPTTDVSARCAMLMARVAQDHDEYLPALARTIDYIRSEQEADGSWFGRWGTNYIYGTWSALLGLEQTSLPKTDPMYTKAAAWLKSVQRADGGWGEDNYSYHDVSHSGKYKFSTAFQTAWAVLGLMAAGEARCPEVKAGIDFILRTQQTNGVWNDKCFTAPGFPKVFYLKYHGYDKFFPLWALARYRNELNKQ
;
A
#
# COMPACT_ATOMS: atom_id res chain seq x y z
N MET A 1 -9.43 7.57 -12.19
CA MET A 1 -10.16 8.71 -12.80
C MET A 1 -10.97 8.34 -14.04
N VAL A 2 -10.46 7.52 -14.97
CA VAL A 2 -11.07 7.33 -16.31
C VAL A 2 -12.59 7.04 -16.31
N PRO A 3 -13.14 6.15 -15.45
CA PRO A 3 -14.59 5.97 -15.40
C PRO A 3 -15.37 7.23 -15.01
N LEU A 4 -14.82 8.03 -14.08
CA LEU A 4 -15.43 9.30 -13.66
C LEU A 4 -15.49 10.32 -14.81
N PHE A 5 -14.57 10.28 -15.76
CA PHE A 5 -14.65 11.16 -16.93
C PHE A 5 -15.93 10.90 -17.74
N ILE A 6 -16.36 9.64 -17.85
CA ILE A 6 -17.62 9.28 -18.51
C ILE A 6 -18.80 9.77 -17.67
N LEU A 7 -18.82 9.47 -16.37
CA LEU A 7 -19.90 9.88 -15.47
C LEU A 7 -20.09 11.40 -15.43
N CYS A 8 -19.01 12.17 -15.29
CA CYS A 8 -19.04 13.62 -15.27
C CYS A 8 -19.40 14.22 -16.65
N THR A 9 -18.89 13.64 -17.74
CA THR A 9 -19.22 14.11 -19.09
C THR A 9 -20.71 13.93 -19.38
N LEU A 10 -21.27 12.78 -19.03
CA LEU A 10 -22.68 12.46 -19.24
C LEU A 10 -23.60 13.01 -18.15
N LYS A 11 -23.04 13.69 -17.13
CA LYS A 11 -23.76 14.24 -15.98
C LYS A 11 -24.66 13.19 -15.35
N ALA A 12 -24.07 12.05 -14.98
CA ALA A 12 -24.78 10.92 -14.39
C ALA A 12 -25.66 11.38 -13.21
N THR A 13 -26.93 10.95 -13.22
CA THR A 13 -27.88 11.22 -12.14
C THR A 13 -28.38 9.91 -11.55
N ALA A 14 -28.60 9.89 -10.23
CA ALA A 14 -29.25 8.75 -9.59
C ALA A 14 -30.65 8.52 -10.19
N ILE A 15 -31.03 7.26 -10.39
CA ILE A 15 -32.37 6.88 -10.89
C ILE A 15 -33.47 7.41 -9.93
N ASN A 16 -33.19 7.40 -8.63
CA ASN A 16 -34.04 7.94 -7.56
C ASN A 16 -35.54 7.57 -7.70
N PRO A 17 -35.89 6.27 -7.72
CA PRO A 17 -37.27 5.82 -7.98
C PRO A 17 -38.26 6.33 -6.93
N ASN A 18 -37.79 6.59 -5.71
CA ASN A 18 -38.60 7.06 -4.59
C ASN A 18 -38.63 8.59 -4.46
N LYS A 19 -37.98 9.34 -5.36
CA LYS A 19 -37.89 10.81 -5.34
C LYS A 19 -37.40 11.35 -3.99
N VAL A 20 -36.44 10.66 -3.37
CA VAL A 20 -35.83 11.08 -2.11
C VAL A 20 -34.98 12.33 -2.38
N SER A 21 -35.19 13.38 -1.60
CA SER A 21 -34.30 14.55 -1.55
C SER A 21 -33.30 14.41 -0.41
N ILE A 22 -32.22 15.18 -0.48
CA ILE A 22 -31.20 15.31 0.57
C ILE A 22 -30.93 16.79 0.90
N LEU A 23 -31.94 17.65 0.74
CA LEU A 23 -31.80 19.10 0.97
C LEU A 23 -31.44 19.41 2.42
N GLU A 24 -31.81 18.54 3.35
CA GLU A 24 -31.45 18.61 4.76
C GLU A 24 -29.94 18.46 5.03
N LEU A 25 -29.15 17.97 4.07
CA LEU A 25 -27.69 17.92 4.17
C LEU A 25 -27.02 19.28 3.94
N PHE A 26 -27.78 20.26 3.45
CA PHE A 26 -27.27 21.56 3.03
C PHE A 26 -27.58 22.65 4.06
N VAL A 27 -26.55 23.31 4.58
CA VAL A 27 -26.70 24.51 5.43
C VAL A 27 -27.09 25.72 4.56
N THR A 28 -26.48 25.83 3.40
CA THR A 28 -26.83 26.77 2.31
C THR A 28 -27.46 25.95 1.20
N HIS A 29 -28.64 26.34 0.71
CA HIS A 29 -29.33 25.60 -0.35
C HIS A 29 -28.38 25.36 -1.55
N PRO A 30 -28.36 24.16 -2.18
CA PRO A 30 -27.38 23.83 -3.22
C PRO A 30 -27.42 24.79 -4.42
N ASP A 31 -28.58 25.34 -4.76
CA ASP A 31 -28.71 26.33 -5.83
C ASP A 31 -28.10 27.70 -5.48
N GLU A 32 -27.81 27.96 -4.20
CA GLU A 32 -27.22 29.19 -3.68
C GLU A 32 -25.72 29.05 -3.33
N GLU A 33 -25.23 27.82 -3.14
CA GLU A 33 -23.83 27.56 -2.85
C GLU A 33 -22.95 27.82 -4.09
N THR A 34 -21.89 28.61 -3.91
CA THR A 34 -20.96 28.99 -4.99
C THR A 34 -19.51 28.65 -4.67
N HIS A 35 -19.21 28.18 -3.46
CA HIS A 35 -17.86 27.93 -2.94
C HIS A 35 -17.60 26.42 -2.73
N TYR A 36 -17.81 25.63 -3.79
CA TYR A 36 -17.63 24.17 -3.75
C TYR A 36 -16.18 23.71 -3.61
N PHE A 37 -15.20 24.52 -4.03
CA PHE A 37 -13.80 24.12 -4.05
C PHE A 37 -12.96 25.03 -3.14
N PRO A 38 -12.10 24.46 -2.28
CA PRO A 38 -11.21 25.25 -1.45
C PRO A 38 -10.11 25.91 -2.29
N GLU A 39 -9.87 27.20 -2.05
CA GLU A 39 -8.71 27.91 -2.61
C GLU A 39 -7.48 27.67 -1.73
N ARG A 40 -6.51 26.89 -2.22
CA ARG A 40 -5.36 26.44 -1.44
C ARG A 40 -4.08 27.23 -1.74
N THR A 41 -3.62 27.18 -2.98
CA THR A 41 -2.37 27.79 -3.45
C THR A 41 -2.63 28.69 -4.65
N VAL A 42 -1.62 29.49 -5.06
CA VAL A 42 -1.69 30.29 -6.30
C VAL A 42 -1.92 29.38 -7.51
N LEU A 43 -1.24 28.24 -7.57
CA LEU A 43 -1.38 27.28 -8.67
C LEU A 43 -2.76 26.64 -8.68
N ASN A 44 -3.31 26.29 -7.52
CA ASN A 44 -4.70 25.82 -7.41
C ASN A 44 -5.71 26.87 -7.87
N LYS A 45 -5.53 28.15 -7.55
CA LYS A 45 -6.39 29.23 -8.09
C LYS A 45 -6.32 29.33 -9.61
N ILE A 46 -5.13 29.15 -10.20
CA ILE A 46 -4.98 29.08 -11.66
C ILE A 46 -5.77 27.89 -12.21
N PHE A 47 -5.65 26.70 -11.61
CA PHE A 47 -6.42 25.53 -12.03
C PHE A 47 -7.94 25.70 -11.88
N LEU A 48 -8.42 26.38 -10.83
CA LEU A 48 -9.83 26.74 -10.68
C LEU A 48 -10.30 27.68 -11.79
N GLY A 49 -9.45 28.65 -12.17
CA GLY A 49 -9.69 29.50 -13.33
C GLY A 49 -9.76 28.72 -14.66
N LEU A 50 -8.85 27.77 -14.85
CA LEU A 50 -8.83 26.87 -16.01
C LEU A 50 -10.04 25.95 -16.04
N ASP A 51 -10.48 25.42 -14.90
CA ASP A 51 -11.70 24.61 -14.80
C ASP A 51 -12.94 25.42 -15.18
N LYS A 52 -13.08 26.65 -14.65
CA LYS A 52 -14.16 27.56 -15.01
C LYS A 52 -14.15 27.90 -16.50
N LEU A 53 -12.97 28.17 -17.07
CA LEU A 53 -12.81 28.42 -18.51
C LEU A 53 -13.17 27.18 -19.34
N GLY A 54 -12.72 26.00 -18.93
CA GLY A 54 -13.05 24.72 -19.56
C GLY A 54 -14.55 24.46 -19.57
N ASN A 55 -15.23 24.69 -18.45
CA ASN A 55 -16.68 24.57 -18.33
C ASN A 55 -17.43 25.56 -19.22
N ALA A 56 -16.99 26.83 -19.26
CA ALA A 56 -17.59 27.86 -20.11
C ALA A 56 -17.39 27.60 -21.61
N THR A 57 -16.24 27.01 -21.99
CA THR A 57 -15.88 26.74 -23.39
C THR A 57 -16.31 25.36 -23.87
N ARG A 58 -16.80 24.49 -22.98
CA ARG A 58 -17.30 23.14 -23.30
C ARG A 58 -18.27 23.09 -24.50
N PRO A 59 -19.23 24.03 -24.69
CA PRO A 59 -20.11 24.02 -25.85
C PRO A 59 -19.39 24.17 -27.20
N LEU A 60 -18.15 24.66 -27.21
CA LEU A 60 -17.33 24.82 -28.42
C LEU A 60 -16.65 23.50 -28.85
N ILE A 61 -16.63 22.48 -27.98
CA ILE A 61 -16.01 21.19 -28.28
C ILE A 61 -16.96 20.40 -29.20
N PRO A 62 -16.52 19.96 -30.39
CA PRO A 62 -17.37 19.24 -31.32
C PRO A 62 -17.91 17.93 -30.72
N LYS A 63 -19.17 17.60 -31.01
CA LYS A 63 -19.82 16.36 -30.55
C LYS A 63 -19.00 15.10 -30.86
N LYS A 64 -18.41 15.03 -32.06
CA LYS A 64 -17.53 13.91 -32.47
C LYS A 64 -16.32 13.73 -31.57
N MET A 65 -15.76 14.82 -31.02
CA MET A 65 -14.64 14.74 -30.08
C MET A 65 -15.09 14.18 -28.73
N HIS A 66 -16.28 14.53 -28.25
CA HIS A 66 -16.86 13.93 -27.06
C HIS A 66 -17.13 12.42 -27.25
N GLU A 67 -17.73 12.04 -28.38
CA GLU A 67 -18.00 10.63 -28.71
C GLU A 67 -16.70 9.81 -28.80
N LEU A 68 -15.64 10.37 -29.41
CA LEU A 68 -14.32 9.75 -29.46
C LEU A 68 -13.69 9.60 -28.08
N ALA A 69 -13.74 10.64 -27.24
CA ALA A 69 -13.19 10.60 -25.89
C ALA A 69 -13.90 9.57 -25.00
N ILE A 70 -15.24 9.51 -25.09
CA ILE A 70 -16.06 8.50 -24.39
C ILE A 70 -15.70 7.09 -24.87
N THR A 71 -15.56 6.89 -26.18
CA THR A 71 -15.18 5.58 -26.75
C THR A 71 -13.82 5.14 -26.21
N ARG A 72 -12.81 6.02 -26.24
CA ARG A 72 -11.49 5.72 -25.68
C ARG A 72 -11.52 5.42 -24.18
N ALA A 73 -12.30 6.17 -23.41
CA ALA A 73 -12.45 5.92 -21.98
C ALA A 73 -13.11 4.56 -21.71
N LYS A 74 -14.15 4.21 -22.48
CA LYS A 74 -14.81 2.89 -22.40
C LYS A 74 -13.85 1.76 -22.76
N ASP A 75 -13.11 1.90 -23.86
CA ASP A 75 -12.17 0.86 -24.32
C ASP A 75 -11.05 0.66 -23.28
N TRP A 76 -10.55 1.75 -22.69
CA TRP A 76 -9.59 1.70 -21.57
C TRP A 76 -10.16 0.96 -20.36
N ILE A 77 -11.43 1.19 -20.00
CA ILE A 77 -12.11 0.48 -18.89
C ILE A 77 -12.21 -1.00 -19.21
N ILE A 78 -12.68 -1.36 -20.40
CA ILE A 78 -12.92 -2.74 -20.82
C ILE A 78 -11.62 -3.56 -20.78
N GLU A 79 -10.53 -3.00 -21.29
CA GLU A 79 -9.19 -3.62 -21.25
C GLU A 79 -8.74 -3.94 -19.82
N ARG A 80 -9.11 -3.08 -18.86
CA ARG A 80 -8.67 -3.14 -17.45
C ARG A 80 -9.71 -3.67 -16.49
N LEU A 81 -10.84 -4.22 -16.95
CA LEU A 81 -11.91 -4.71 -16.07
C LEU A 81 -11.44 -5.85 -15.14
N ASN A 82 -10.38 -6.57 -15.52
CA ASN A 82 -9.71 -7.55 -14.66
C ASN A 82 -10.66 -8.62 -14.08
N GLY A 83 -11.58 -9.11 -14.92
CA GLY A 83 -12.49 -10.20 -14.57
C GLY A 83 -13.28 -9.93 -13.28
N GLU A 84 -13.39 -10.96 -12.44
CA GLU A 84 -14.11 -10.87 -11.17
C GLU A 84 -13.28 -10.23 -10.03
N ASP A 85 -12.03 -9.84 -10.27
CA ASP A 85 -11.21 -9.07 -9.32
C ASP A 85 -11.35 -7.55 -9.55
N GLY A 86 -11.85 -7.17 -10.73
CA GLY A 86 -12.32 -5.82 -11.01
C GLY A 86 -11.21 -4.81 -11.29
N LEU A 87 -11.60 -3.68 -11.88
CA LEU A 87 -10.68 -2.64 -12.33
C LEU A 87 -9.82 -2.12 -11.18
N GLY A 88 -8.51 -2.37 -11.27
CA GLY A 88 -7.52 -2.00 -10.26
C GLY A 88 -7.64 -2.74 -8.93
N GLY A 89 -8.57 -3.69 -8.79
CA GLY A 89 -8.82 -4.41 -7.54
C GLY A 89 -9.21 -3.52 -6.36
N ILE A 90 -9.81 -2.36 -6.64
CA ILE A 90 -10.21 -1.35 -5.63
C ILE A 90 -11.66 -0.89 -5.83
N SER A 91 -12.40 -0.85 -4.73
CA SER A 91 -13.83 -0.54 -4.69
C SER A 91 -14.23 0.73 -5.47
N PRO A 92 -13.55 1.89 -5.31
CA PRO A 92 -13.97 3.12 -6.01
C PRO A 92 -13.90 3.00 -7.53
N ALA A 93 -12.85 2.36 -8.05
CA ALA A 93 -12.64 2.23 -9.49
C ALA A 93 -13.59 1.20 -10.11
N MET A 94 -13.85 0.10 -9.38
CA MET A 94 -14.81 -0.94 -9.78
C MET A 94 -16.24 -0.41 -9.84
N MET A 95 -16.67 0.36 -8.83
CA MET A 95 -18.00 0.98 -8.80
C MET A 95 -18.18 1.98 -9.94
N ALA A 96 -17.22 2.89 -10.11
CA ALA A 96 -17.29 3.89 -11.17
C ALA A 96 -17.25 3.26 -12.57
N ALA A 97 -16.48 2.18 -12.77
CA ALA A 97 -16.47 1.41 -14.02
C ALA A 97 -17.84 0.76 -14.29
N TYR A 98 -18.42 0.08 -13.30
CA TYR A 98 -19.74 -0.53 -13.42
C TYR A 98 -20.83 0.49 -13.79
N GLU A 99 -20.86 1.63 -13.10
CA GLU A 99 -21.78 2.72 -13.37
C GLU A 99 -21.58 3.31 -14.77
N ALA A 100 -20.34 3.50 -15.20
CA ALA A 100 -20.02 4.01 -16.53
C ALA A 100 -20.50 3.06 -17.64
N LEU A 101 -20.32 1.74 -17.49
CA LEU A 101 -20.80 0.77 -18.47
C LEU A 101 -22.33 0.80 -18.61
N LEU A 102 -23.05 0.87 -17.48
CA LEU A 102 -24.52 1.00 -17.50
C LEU A 102 -24.97 2.32 -18.14
N LEU A 103 -24.30 3.42 -17.80
CA LEU A 103 -24.63 4.76 -18.33
C LEU A 103 -24.41 4.86 -19.85
N LEU A 104 -23.45 4.10 -20.39
CA LEU A 104 -23.23 3.95 -21.83
C LEU A 104 -24.26 3.04 -22.52
N GLY A 105 -25.27 2.56 -21.80
CA GLY A 105 -26.36 1.76 -22.34
C GLY A 105 -26.03 0.27 -22.52
N MET A 106 -24.95 -0.22 -21.89
CA MET A 106 -24.67 -1.66 -21.92
C MET A 106 -25.76 -2.42 -21.14
N PRO A 107 -26.35 -3.48 -21.70
CA PRO A 107 -27.37 -4.28 -21.03
C PRO A 107 -26.89 -4.85 -19.69
N LYS A 108 -27.79 -4.96 -18.71
CA LYS A 108 -27.45 -5.52 -17.37
C LYS A 108 -26.99 -6.97 -17.42
N ASP A 109 -27.45 -7.72 -18.41
CA ASP A 109 -27.09 -9.11 -18.71
C ASP A 109 -25.87 -9.23 -19.62
N HIS A 110 -25.28 -8.11 -20.06
CA HIS A 110 -24.04 -8.14 -20.82
C HIS A 110 -22.92 -8.77 -19.97
N PRO A 111 -22.11 -9.71 -20.51
CA PRO A 111 -21.13 -10.46 -19.72
C PRO A 111 -20.19 -9.58 -18.89
N GLN A 112 -19.66 -8.51 -19.47
CA GLN A 112 -18.77 -7.57 -18.76
C GLN A 112 -19.47 -6.81 -17.62
N VAL A 113 -20.75 -6.48 -17.77
CA VAL A 113 -21.52 -5.77 -16.73
C VAL A 113 -21.82 -6.70 -15.56
N VAL A 114 -22.18 -7.95 -15.87
CA VAL A 114 -22.37 -9.00 -14.86
C VAL A 114 -21.08 -9.27 -14.11
N THR A 115 -19.95 -9.41 -14.82
CA THR A 115 -18.63 -9.62 -14.22
C THR A 115 -18.21 -8.45 -13.33
N ALA A 116 -18.37 -7.20 -13.81
CA ALA A 116 -18.08 -6.02 -13.00
C ALA A 116 -18.95 -5.95 -11.72
N ARG A 117 -20.23 -6.35 -11.80
CA ARG A 117 -21.10 -6.43 -10.62
C ARG A 117 -20.62 -7.48 -9.63
N LYS A 118 -20.30 -8.69 -10.11
CA LYS A 118 -19.77 -9.77 -9.25
C LYS A 118 -18.48 -9.38 -8.56
N ALA A 119 -17.62 -8.62 -9.23
CA ALA A 119 -16.38 -8.14 -8.64
C ALA A 119 -16.65 -7.23 -7.42
N ILE A 120 -17.66 -6.35 -7.51
CA ILE A 120 -18.11 -5.55 -6.36
C ILE A 120 -18.71 -6.45 -5.27
N ASP A 121 -19.53 -7.44 -5.64
CA ASP A 121 -20.17 -8.34 -4.66
C ASP A 121 -19.13 -9.14 -3.87
N LYS A 122 -17.99 -9.51 -4.47
CA LYS A 122 -16.88 -10.18 -3.77
C LYS A 122 -16.22 -9.35 -2.67
N LEU A 123 -16.36 -8.03 -2.70
CA LEU A 123 -15.85 -7.16 -1.64
C LEU A 123 -16.77 -7.13 -0.42
N LEU A 124 -18.03 -7.56 -0.55
CA LEU A 124 -19.00 -7.53 0.53
C LEU A 124 -18.75 -8.66 1.53
N VAL A 125 -18.60 -8.30 2.80
CA VAL A 125 -18.67 -9.22 3.93
C VAL A 125 -20.04 -9.06 4.57
N ILE A 126 -20.81 -10.15 4.61
CA ILE A 126 -22.16 -10.17 5.17
C ILE A 126 -22.13 -11.09 6.39
N ASN A 127 -22.24 -10.50 7.57
CA ASN A 127 -22.35 -11.19 8.85
C ASN A 127 -23.82 -11.30 9.27
N GLU A 128 -24.07 -11.94 10.42
CA GLU A 128 -25.43 -12.12 10.95
C GLU A 128 -26.12 -10.79 11.30
N HIS A 129 -25.36 -9.79 11.78
CA HIS A 129 -25.90 -8.52 12.30
C HIS A 129 -25.39 -7.27 11.58
N ASP A 130 -24.41 -7.41 10.70
CA ASP A 130 -23.80 -6.31 9.97
C ASP A 130 -23.30 -6.75 8.60
N ALA A 131 -23.05 -5.78 7.72
CA ALA A 131 -22.35 -6.00 6.47
C ALA A 131 -21.45 -4.81 6.17
N TYR A 132 -20.31 -5.05 5.54
CA TYR A 132 -19.39 -4.01 5.12
C TYR A 132 -18.76 -4.35 3.77
N CYS A 133 -18.33 -3.31 3.05
CA CYS A 133 -17.63 -3.44 1.78
C CYS A 133 -16.14 -3.26 2.02
N GLN A 134 -15.35 -4.27 1.67
CA GLN A 134 -13.91 -4.18 1.69
C GLN A 134 -13.44 -3.22 0.57
N PRO A 135 -12.45 -2.36 0.84
CA PRO A 135 -11.93 -1.44 -0.18
C PRO A 135 -11.08 -2.16 -1.23
N CYS A 136 -10.41 -3.23 -0.83
CA CYS A 136 -9.61 -4.14 -1.63
C CYS A 136 -9.37 -5.45 -0.83
N LEU A 137 -8.77 -6.46 -1.47
CA LEU A 137 -8.39 -7.73 -0.85
C LEU A 137 -6.86 -7.85 -0.85
N SER A 138 -6.26 -8.36 0.24
CA SER A 138 -4.81 -8.41 0.49
C SER A 138 -4.16 -9.81 0.47
N PRO A 139 -4.60 -10.78 -0.36
CA PRO A 139 -4.17 -12.18 -0.21
C PRO A 139 -2.68 -12.40 -0.48
N VAL A 140 -2.07 -11.71 -1.44
CA VAL A 140 -0.64 -11.87 -1.77
C VAL A 140 0.20 -11.32 -0.62
N TRP A 141 -0.08 -10.07 -0.22
CA TRP A 141 0.54 -9.39 0.91
C TRP A 141 0.49 -10.21 2.21
N ASP A 142 -0.71 -10.65 2.59
CA ASP A 142 -0.92 -11.40 3.82
C ASP A 142 -0.22 -12.77 3.79
N THR A 143 -0.18 -13.42 2.62
CA THR A 143 0.50 -14.72 2.46
C THR A 143 2.01 -14.56 2.62
N ALA A 144 2.62 -13.54 2.00
CA ALA A 144 4.05 -13.29 2.09
C ALA A 144 4.50 -12.97 3.52
N LEU A 145 3.79 -12.08 4.21
CA LEU A 145 4.10 -11.74 5.60
C LEU A 145 3.86 -12.90 6.56
N ALA A 146 2.79 -13.68 6.37
CA ALA A 146 2.58 -14.89 7.15
C ALA A 146 3.69 -15.92 6.91
N ALA A 147 4.17 -16.07 5.67
CA ALA A 147 5.28 -16.94 5.35
C ALA A 147 6.58 -16.50 6.08
N LEU A 148 6.90 -15.20 6.09
CA LEU A 148 8.05 -14.68 6.86
C LEU A 148 7.93 -14.97 8.36
N ALA A 149 6.76 -14.74 8.96
CA ALA A 149 6.53 -15.04 10.37
C ALA A 149 6.67 -16.54 10.68
N LEU A 150 6.16 -17.42 9.81
CA LEU A 150 6.27 -18.87 9.96
C LEU A 150 7.71 -19.37 9.76
N GLN A 151 8.46 -18.77 8.84
CA GLN A 151 9.88 -19.05 8.66
C GLN A 151 10.69 -18.70 9.90
N GLU A 152 10.45 -17.53 10.51
CA GLU A 152 11.13 -17.12 11.74
C GLU A 152 10.76 -18.05 12.91
N ALA A 153 9.49 -18.46 13.00
CA ALA A 153 8.98 -19.31 14.07
C ALA A 153 9.57 -20.72 14.04
N ASP A 154 9.57 -21.37 12.88
CA ASP A 154 10.19 -22.67 12.65
C ASP A 154 10.26 -22.95 11.14
N LYS A 155 11.38 -22.58 10.50
CA LYS A 155 11.59 -22.74 9.06
C LYS A 155 11.47 -24.21 8.60
N VAL A 156 11.94 -25.16 9.41
CA VAL A 156 11.94 -26.59 9.04
C VAL A 156 10.57 -27.21 9.31
N GLY A 157 10.02 -27.01 10.51
CA GLY A 157 8.71 -27.55 10.89
C GLY A 157 7.55 -27.02 10.03
N ASN A 158 7.68 -25.80 9.50
CA ASN A 158 6.68 -25.19 8.62
C ASN A 158 6.91 -25.46 7.12
N GLY A 159 7.92 -26.26 6.74
CA GLY A 159 8.32 -26.44 5.34
C GLY A 159 7.17 -26.77 4.37
N ALA A 160 6.27 -27.69 4.75
CA ALA A 160 5.12 -28.05 3.91
C ALA A 160 4.12 -26.90 3.70
N ASN A 161 3.90 -26.07 4.72
CA ASN A 161 3.03 -24.89 4.61
C ASN A 161 3.68 -23.81 3.73
N LEU A 162 4.99 -23.61 3.89
CA LEU A 162 5.77 -22.67 3.08
C LEU A 162 5.80 -23.08 1.61
N THR A 163 6.04 -24.36 1.30
CA THR A 163 5.97 -24.87 -0.08
C THR A 163 4.60 -24.59 -0.70
N ARG A 164 3.50 -24.88 0.01
CA ARG A 164 2.15 -24.59 -0.48
C ARG A 164 1.92 -23.10 -0.72
N ALA A 165 2.42 -22.25 0.16
CA ALA A 165 2.30 -20.80 0.01
C ALA A 165 3.08 -20.31 -1.21
N TYR A 166 4.32 -20.77 -1.41
CA TYR A 166 5.14 -20.35 -2.55
C TYR A 166 4.70 -20.95 -3.87
N ASP A 167 4.14 -22.16 -3.89
CA ASP A 167 3.53 -22.71 -5.11
C ASP A 167 2.32 -21.88 -5.54
N TRP A 168 1.48 -21.45 -4.60
CA TRP A 168 0.40 -20.53 -4.90
C TRP A 168 0.92 -19.16 -5.36
N LEU A 169 1.89 -18.57 -4.65
CA LEU A 169 2.48 -17.28 -5.04
C LEU A 169 3.12 -17.35 -6.44
N LYS A 170 3.87 -18.42 -6.77
CA LYS A 170 4.39 -18.65 -8.13
C LYS A 170 3.27 -18.69 -9.18
N SER A 171 2.13 -19.32 -8.86
CA SER A 171 1.00 -19.42 -9.79
C SER A 171 0.33 -18.09 -10.13
N VAL A 172 0.56 -17.06 -9.32
CA VAL A 172 0.03 -15.69 -9.52
C VAL A 172 1.13 -14.65 -9.82
N GLN A 173 2.38 -15.09 -10.04
CA GLN A 173 3.45 -14.19 -10.47
C GLN A 173 3.19 -13.73 -11.90
N LEU A 174 3.21 -12.42 -12.12
CA LEU A 174 3.04 -11.86 -13.45
C LEU A 174 4.32 -12.04 -14.27
N SER A 175 4.14 -12.27 -15.57
CA SER A 175 5.14 -12.33 -16.62
C SER A 175 4.93 -11.17 -17.59
N ASP A 176 4.69 -11.44 -18.86
CA ASP A 176 4.54 -10.41 -19.89
C ASP A 176 3.12 -9.89 -20.06
N GLU A 177 2.27 -10.03 -19.04
CA GLU A 177 0.95 -9.40 -19.04
C GLU A 177 1.06 -7.87 -19.22
N PRO A 178 0.03 -7.24 -19.80
CA PRO A 178 -0.05 -5.80 -19.92
C PRO A 178 -0.03 -5.13 -18.54
N GLY A 179 0.76 -4.07 -18.40
CA GLY A 179 0.92 -3.28 -17.19
C GLY A 179 0.99 -1.79 -17.50
N ASP A 180 0.31 -0.94 -16.72
CA ASP A 180 0.36 0.51 -16.95
C ASP A 180 1.77 1.07 -16.70
N TRP A 181 2.55 0.43 -15.81
CA TRP A 181 3.97 0.73 -15.57
C TRP A 181 4.85 0.64 -16.83
N ARG A 182 4.43 -0.15 -17.83
CA ARG A 182 5.13 -0.28 -19.12
C ARG A 182 5.09 1.01 -19.95
N ILE A 183 4.21 1.97 -19.63
CA ILE A 183 4.23 3.31 -20.24
C ILE A 183 5.58 3.99 -19.98
N SER A 184 6.09 3.89 -18.75
CA SER A 184 7.38 4.45 -18.35
C SER A 184 8.56 3.51 -18.62
N LYS A 185 8.30 2.20 -18.66
CA LYS A 185 9.32 1.14 -18.80
C LYS A 185 8.91 0.10 -19.86
N PRO A 186 8.83 0.46 -21.15
CA PRO A 186 8.26 -0.40 -22.19
C PRO A 186 9.07 -1.67 -22.44
N ASP A 187 10.39 -1.59 -22.31
CA ASP A 187 11.33 -2.69 -22.62
C ASP A 187 11.67 -3.55 -21.38
N LEU A 188 11.11 -3.23 -20.21
CA LEU A 188 11.37 -3.97 -18.98
C LEU A 188 10.49 -5.24 -18.96
N ALA A 189 11.13 -6.40 -18.80
CA ALA A 189 10.45 -7.67 -18.61
C ALA A 189 9.67 -7.69 -17.29
N GLY A 190 8.50 -8.33 -17.27
CA GLY A 190 7.70 -8.43 -16.07
C GLY A 190 8.15 -9.55 -15.12
N GLY A 191 7.84 -9.38 -13.84
CA GLY A 191 8.18 -10.34 -12.79
C GLY A 191 7.54 -10.04 -11.44
N GLY A 192 6.61 -9.09 -11.41
CA GLY A 192 5.99 -8.60 -10.19
C GLY A 192 4.79 -9.42 -9.75
N TRP A 193 4.32 -9.08 -8.56
CA TRP A 193 3.02 -9.49 -8.04
C TRP A 193 2.16 -8.26 -7.81
N ALA A 194 0.86 -8.48 -7.78
CA ALA A 194 -0.08 -7.49 -7.27
C ALA A 194 -0.51 -7.86 -5.85
N PHE A 195 -1.05 -6.89 -5.14
CA PHE A 195 -1.69 -7.06 -3.83
C PHE A 195 -2.87 -8.07 -3.81
N GLN A 196 -3.70 -8.07 -4.85
CA GLN A 196 -4.92 -8.90 -4.98
C GLN A 196 -4.64 -10.31 -5.56
N PHE A 197 -5.69 -11.14 -5.70
CA PHE A 197 -5.60 -12.46 -6.34
C PHE A 197 -5.16 -12.39 -7.81
N ALA A 198 -5.71 -11.43 -8.56
CA ALA A 198 -5.33 -11.15 -9.93
C ALA A 198 -5.49 -9.66 -10.19
N ASN A 199 -4.44 -9.00 -10.69
CA ASN A 199 -4.47 -7.59 -11.08
C ASN A 199 -3.29 -7.26 -12.03
N PRO A 200 -3.27 -7.85 -13.24
CA PRO A 200 -2.08 -7.87 -14.10
C PRO A 200 -1.61 -6.47 -14.54
N HIS A 201 -2.53 -5.51 -14.59
CA HIS A 201 -2.21 -4.13 -15.00
C HIS A 201 -1.48 -3.35 -13.91
N TYR A 202 -1.58 -3.77 -12.65
CA TYR A 202 -1.12 -3.03 -11.48
C TYR A 202 -0.37 -3.95 -10.49
N PRO A 203 0.72 -4.63 -10.90
CA PRO A 203 1.68 -5.10 -9.92
C PRO A 203 2.28 -3.94 -9.16
N ASP A 204 2.66 -4.19 -7.92
CA ASP A 204 3.33 -3.22 -7.08
C ASP A 204 4.68 -3.77 -6.59
N VAL A 205 5.65 -2.87 -6.46
CA VAL A 205 7.02 -3.22 -6.08
C VAL A 205 7.12 -3.68 -4.63
N ASP A 206 6.11 -3.38 -3.84
CA ASP A 206 6.05 -3.62 -2.42
C ASP A 206 5.72 -5.10 -2.12
N ASP A 207 4.58 -5.59 -2.63
CA ASP A 207 4.21 -7.00 -2.67
C ASP A 207 5.30 -7.84 -3.36
N THR A 208 5.81 -7.35 -4.49
CA THR A 208 6.88 -8.03 -5.22
C THR A 208 8.12 -8.22 -4.36
N ALA A 209 8.53 -7.18 -3.62
CA ALA A 209 9.71 -7.23 -2.78
C ALA A 209 9.54 -8.22 -1.62
N VAL A 210 8.40 -8.16 -0.92
CA VAL A 210 8.17 -9.03 0.25
C VAL A 210 8.00 -10.50 -0.16
N VAL A 211 7.32 -10.78 -1.28
CA VAL A 211 7.15 -12.15 -1.80
C VAL A 211 8.50 -12.74 -2.18
N ALA A 212 9.26 -12.04 -3.01
CA ALA A 212 10.57 -12.53 -3.46
C ALA A 212 11.56 -12.65 -2.30
N PHE A 213 11.52 -11.75 -1.32
CA PHE A 213 12.37 -11.84 -0.14
C PHE A 213 11.99 -13.06 0.71
N ALA A 214 10.70 -13.31 0.93
CA ALA A 214 10.23 -14.50 1.64
C ALA A 214 10.69 -15.79 0.96
N MET A 215 10.64 -15.83 -0.37
CA MET A 215 11.17 -16.95 -1.16
C MET A 215 12.69 -17.11 -0.98
N ALA A 216 13.45 -16.02 -1.12
CA ALA A 216 14.92 -16.02 -1.00
C ALA A 216 15.42 -16.43 0.41
N GLU A 217 14.64 -16.10 1.45
CA GLU A 217 14.95 -16.51 2.82
C GLU A 217 14.63 -17.98 3.11
N SER A 218 13.73 -18.60 2.33
CA SER A 218 13.18 -19.91 2.69
C SER A 218 14.14 -21.08 2.53
N ASN A 219 15.16 -20.95 1.68
CA ASN A 219 16.03 -22.05 1.23
C ASN A 219 15.27 -23.24 0.61
N LEU A 220 14.02 -23.04 0.19
CA LEU A 220 13.27 -24.06 -0.54
C LEU A 220 13.71 -24.09 -2.01
N PRO A 221 13.74 -25.27 -2.64
CA PRO A 221 14.17 -25.42 -4.02
C PRO A 221 13.16 -24.80 -5.01
N GLU A 222 13.59 -24.59 -6.25
CA GLU A 222 12.73 -24.16 -7.37
C GLU A 222 12.07 -22.78 -7.19
N LEU A 223 12.75 -21.85 -6.51
CA LEU A 223 12.31 -20.46 -6.33
C LEU A 223 13.20 -19.43 -7.05
N GLU A 224 14.40 -19.83 -7.49
CA GLU A 224 15.42 -18.92 -8.03
C GLU A 224 14.92 -18.09 -9.23
N GLU A 225 14.22 -18.73 -10.17
CA GLU A 225 13.68 -18.03 -11.34
C GLU A 225 12.70 -16.92 -10.92
N SER A 226 11.77 -17.22 -10.02
CA SER A 226 10.79 -16.26 -9.51
C SER A 226 11.45 -15.10 -8.78
N ILE A 227 12.45 -15.38 -7.95
CA ILE A 227 13.24 -14.36 -7.21
C ILE A 227 13.99 -13.46 -8.19
N HIS A 228 14.67 -14.04 -9.17
CA HIS A 228 15.46 -13.29 -10.14
C HIS A 228 14.58 -12.38 -11.02
N ARG A 229 13.46 -12.91 -11.53
CA ARG A 229 12.50 -12.12 -12.33
C ARG A 229 11.93 -10.94 -11.54
N ALA A 230 11.59 -11.16 -10.28
CA ALA A 230 11.09 -10.13 -9.38
C ALA A 230 12.14 -9.05 -9.08
N THR A 231 13.37 -9.46 -8.78
CA THR A 231 14.49 -8.56 -8.46
C THR A 231 14.85 -7.71 -9.67
N HIS A 232 14.94 -8.30 -10.86
CA HIS A 232 15.17 -7.59 -12.11
C HIS A 232 14.06 -6.56 -12.40
N TRP A 233 12.78 -6.93 -12.22
CA TRP A 233 11.67 -5.99 -12.38
C TRP A 233 11.75 -4.83 -11.38
N ILE A 234 12.00 -5.10 -10.09
CA ILE A 234 12.21 -4.07 -9.07
C ILE A 234 13.35 -3.12 -9.44
N VAL A 235 14.51 -3.62 -9.88
CA VAL A 235 15.63 -2.75 -10.29
C VAL A 235 15.22 -1.83 -11.44
N GLY A 236 14.47 -2.35 -12.42
CA GLY A 236 13.94 -1.56 -13.54
C GLY A 236 12.92 -0.50 -13.14
N MET A 237 12.18 -0.72 -12.06
CA MET A 237 11.14 0.17 -11.52
C MET A 237 11.69 1.30 -10.60
N GLN A 238 13.02 1.41 -10.43
CA GLN A 238 13.59 2.46 -9.59
C GLN A 238 13.39 3.86 -10.18
N SER A 239 12.94 4.80 -9.35
CA SER A 239 12.81 6.22 -9.72
C SER A 239 14.16 6.94 -9.74
N LYS A 240 14.21 8.12 -10.36
CA LYS A 240 15.45 8.91 -10.53
C LYS A 240 16.08 9.36 -9.20
N ASN A 241 15.29 9.53 -8.15
CA ASN A 241 15.82 9.88 -6.82
C ASN A 241 16.37 8.67 -6.04
N GLY A 242 16.28 7.45 -6.58
CA GLY A 242 16.77 6.22 -5.95
C GLY A 242 15.71 5.47 -5.15
N GLY A 243 14.56 6.09 -4.88
CA GLY A 243 13.44 5.45 -4.20
C GLY A 243 12.43 4.81 -5.14
N TYR A 244 11.35 4.33 -4.53
CA TYR A 244 10.27 3.56 -5.17
C TYR A 244 8.90 4.07 -4.73
N GLY A 245 8.05 4.41 -5.71
CA GLY A 245 6.60 4.45 -5.51
C GLY A 245 6.05 3.02 -5.48
N ALA A 246 4.76 2.85 -5.24
CA ALA A 246 4.15 1.53 -5.20
C ALA A 246 4.04 0.88 -6.59
N PHE A 247 3.58 1.61 -7.61
CA PHE A 247 3.19 1.07 -8.92
C PHE A 247 3.99 1.65 -10.08
N ASP A 248 4.40 2.92 -10.01
CA ASP A 248 4.97 3.64 -11.15
C ASP A 248 6.35 4.26 -10.88
N VAL A 249 7.09 4.50 -11.96
CA VAL A 249 8.38 5.19 -11.93
C VAL A 249 8.19 6.69 -12.15
N ASP A 250 8.83 7.51 -11.31
CA ASP A 250 8.81 8.97 -11.39
C ASP A 250 7.39 9.58 -11.40
N ASN A 251 6.40 8.95 -10.76
CA ASN A 251 5.03 9.47 -10.64
C ASN A 251 4.97 10.64 -9.63
N THR A 252 5.61 11.75 -10.03
CA THR A 252 6.01 12.90 -9.19
C THR A 252 5.56 14.22 -9.81
N CYS A 253 4.52 14.19 -10.64
CA CYS A 253 3.91 15.38 -11.23
C CYS A 253 3.10 16.19 -10.20
N TYR A 254 3.74 16.67 -9.13
CA TYR A 254 3.13 17.28 -7.94
C TYR A 254 2.14 18.40 -8.23
N TYR A 255 2.31 19.12 -9.34
CA TYR A 255 1.35 20.13 -9.79
C TYR A 255 -0.07 19.57 -10.01
N LEU A 256 -0.22 18.27 -10.28
CA LEU A 256 -1.52 17.62 -10.43
C LEU A 256 -2.30 17.54 -9.13
N ASN A 257 -1.65 17.64 -7.96
CA ASN A 257 -2.35 17.74 -6.68
C ASN A 257 -3.06 19.10 -6.51
N GLU A 258 -2.79 20.08 -7.37
CA GLU A 258 -3.41 21.41 -7.31
C GLU A 258 -4.71 21.51 -8.14
N ILE A 259 -5.05 20.50 -8.94
CA ILE A 259 -6.32 20.48 -9.69
C ILE A 259 -7.52 20.34 -8.71
N PRO A 260 -8.72 20.84 -9.06
CA PRO A 260 -9.86 20.82 -8.14
C PRO A 260 -10.28 19.42 -7.70
N PHE A 261 -10.09 18.41 -8.55
CA PHE A 261 -10.38 17.00 -8.25
C PHE A 261 -9.42 16.38 -7.22
N ALA A 262 -8.19 16.90 -7.08
CA ALA A 262 -7.17 16.37 -6.18
C ALA A 262 -7.12 17.15 -4.85
N ASP A 263 -8.30 17.45 -4.30
CA ASP A 263 -8.50 18.12 -3.01
C ASP A 263 -7.79 17.41 -1.85
N HIS A 264 -7.66 16.08 -1.94
CA HIS A 264 -7.00 15.21 -0.97
C HIS A 264 -5.47 15.08 -1.14
N GLY A 265 -4.90 15.59 -2.25
CA GLY A 265 -3.43 15.57 -2.50
C GLY A 265 -2.81 14.18 -2.70
N ALA A 266 -3.63 13.16 -2.98
CA ALA A 266 -3.22 11.76 -3.07
C ALA A 266 -3.35 11.16 -4.48
N LEU A 267 -3.22 11.99 -5.53
CA LEU A 267 -3.38 11.57 -6.92
C LEU A 267 -2.14 10.84 -7.48
N LEU A 268 -1.01 11.00 -6.80
CA LEU A 268 0.30 10.60 -7.29
C LEU A 268 0.87 9.45 -6.48
N ASP A 269 1.87 8.79 -7.06
CA ASP A 269 2.62 7.69 -6.47
C ASP A 269 4.12 8.03 -6.38
N PRO A 270 4.50 9.06 -5.60
CA PRO A 270 5.91 9.40 -5.45
C PRO A 270 6.64 8.33 -4.64
N PRO A 271 7.97 8.24 -4.78
CA PRO A 271 8.78 7.40 -3.92
C PRO A 271 8.53 7.61 -2.42
N THR A 272 8.49 6.51 -1.66
CA THR A 272 8.37 6.54 -0.19
C THR A 272 9.33 5.57 0.49
N THR A 273 9.70 5.88 1.74
CA THR A 273 10.73 5.11 2.48
C THR A 273 10.33 3.68 2.73
N ASP A 274 9.09 3.43 3.16
CA ASP A 274 8.59 2.10 3.48
C ASP A 274 8.62 1.14 2.28
N VAL A 275 8.21 1.61 1.09
CA VAL A 275 8.32 0.83 -0.14
C VAL A 275 9.79 0.63 -0.53
N SER A 276 10.57 1.72 -0.51
CA SER A 276 12.00 1.67 -0.87
C SER A 276 12.81 0.75 0.04
N ALA A 277 12.51 0.71 1.34
CA ALA A 277 13.15 -0.16 2.31
C ALA A 277 12.84 -1.63 2.06
N ARG A 278 11.62 -1.98 1.64
CA ARG A 278 11.28 -3.35 1.22
C ARG A 278 12.00 -3.75 -0.06
N CYS A 279 12.09 -2.86 -1.06
CA CYS A 279 12.93 -3.13 -2.23
C CYS A 279 14.41 -3.31 -1.87
N ALA A 280 14.95 -2.48 -0.97
CA ALA A 280 16.32 -2.63 -0.47
C ALA A 280 16.52 -3.96 0.28
N MET A 281 15.53 -4.40 1.06
CA MET A 281 15.53 -5.69 1.77
C MET A 281 15.76 -6.86 0.80
N LEU A 282 14.98 -6.92 -0.30
CA LEU A 282 15.16 -7.93 -1.33
C LEU A 282 16.52 -7.79 -2.02
N MET A 283 16.84 -6.60 -2.54
CA MET A 283 18.05 -6.39 -3.32
C MET A 283 19.31 -6.73 -2.51
N ALA A 284 19.36 -6.35 -1.23
CA ALA A 284 20.49 -6.67 -0.36
C ALA A 284 20.63 -8.17 -0.10
N ARG A 285 19.52 -8.89 0.02
CA ARG A 285 19.54 -10.36 0.19
C ARG A 285 20.03 -11.08 -1.06
N VAL A 286 19.56 -10.67 -2.24
CA VAL A 286 19.89 -11.31 -3.52
C VAL A 286 21.29 -10.91 -3.99
N ALA A 287 21.74 -9.69 -3.68
CA ALA A 287 23.08 -9.20 -4.03
C ALA A 287 24.23 -9.90 -3.28
N GLN A 288 23.94 -10.84 -2.38
CA GLN A 288 24.97 -11.73 -1.81
C GLN A 288 25.54 -12.70 -2.86
N ASP A 289 24.75 -13.01 -3.89
CA ASP A 289 25.10 -13.94 -4.97
C ASP A 289 25.07 -13.27 -6.36
N HIS A 290 24.49 -12.07 -6.46
CA HIS A 290 24.23 -11.34 -7.72
C HIS A 290 24.62 -9.85 -7.63
N ASP A 291 25.91 -9.55 -7.85
CA ASP A 291 26.50 -8.21 -7.70
C ASP A 291 25.86 -7.13 -8.61
N GLU A 292 25.20 -7.51 -9.69
CA GLU A 292 24.55 -6.60 -10.64
C GLU A 292 23.47 -5.71 -9.99
N TYR A 293 22.93 -6.11 -8.84
CA TYR A 293 21.91 -5.36 -8.11
C TYR A 293 22.48 -4.31 -7.15
N LEU A 294 23.79 -4.38 -6.84
CA LEU A 294 24.45 -3.47 -5.90
C LEU A 294 24.31 -1.98 -6.25
N PRO A 295 24.40 -1.54 -7.54
CA PRO A 295 24.25 -0.13 -7.88
C PRO A 295 22.84 0.43 -7.55
N ALA A 296 21.79 -0.35 -7.82
CA ALA A 296 20.42 0.05 -7.49
C ALA A 296 20.19 0.08 -5.97
N LEU A 297 20.72 -0.92 -5.26
CA LEU A 297 20.69 -0.97 -3.80
C LEU A 297 21.37 0.25 -3.17
N ALA A 298 22.57 0.63 -3.63
CA ALA A 298 23.30 1.78 -3.10
C ALA A 298 22.49 3.08 -3.21
N ARG A 299 21.87 3.32 -4.37
CA ARG A 299 20.98 4.49 -4.57
C ARG A 299 19.75 4.45 -3.66
N THR A 300 19.21 3.26 -3.39
CA THR A 300 18.06 3.09 -2.50
C THR A 300 18.43 3.37 -1.05
N ILE A 301 19.61 2.94 -0.61
CA ILE A 301 20.15 3.25 0.73
C ILE A 301 20.35 4.77 0.87
N ASP A 302 20.90 5.43 -0.16
CA ASP A 302 21.08 6.89 -0.14
C ASP A 302 19.75 7.63 -0.07
N TYR A 303 18.74 7.15 -0.79
CA TYR A 303 17.37 7.66 -0.70
C TYR A 303 16.81 7.51 0.72
N ILE A 304 16.86 6.29 1.31
CA ILE A 304 16.38 6.04 2.68
C ILE A 304 17.10 6.94 3.68
N ARG A 305 18.42 7.15 3.53
CA ARG A 305 19.20 8.07 4.37
C ARG A 305 18.71 9.51 4.25
N SER A 306 18.40 9.96 3.04
CA SER A 306 17.94 11.34 2.79
C SER A 306 16.53 11.62 3.33
N GLU A 307 15.71 10.59 3.49
CA GLU A 307 14.34 10.66 4.01
C GLU A 307 14.25 10.45 5.53
N GLN A 308 15.37 10.27 6.23
CA GLN A 308 15.36 10.12 7.69
C GLN A 308 15.02 11.46 8.36
N GLU A 309 14.04 11.45 9.26
CA GLU A 309 13.64 12.61 10.03
C GLU A 309 14.75 13.03 11.01
N ALA A 310 14.71 14.30 11.43
CA ALA A 310 15.70 14.85 12.35
C ALA A 310 15.75 14.10 13.70
N ASP A 311 14.61 13.56 14.15
CA ASP A 311 14.48 12.76 15.36
C ASP A 311 14.93 11.29 15.19
N GLY A 312 15.26 10.87 13.97
CA GLY A 312 15.70 9.53 13.62
C GLY A 312 14.61 8.61 13.07
N SER A 313 13.34 9.03 13.09
CA SER A 313 12.23 8.25 12.56
C SER A 313 12.13 8.32 11.03
N TRP A 314 11.21 7.55 10.45
CA TRP A 314 10.85 7.65 9.04
C TRP A 314 9.34 7.62 8.88
N PHE A 315 8.82 8.44 7.98
CA PHE A 315 7.41 8.49 7.64
C PHE A 315 6.90 7.15 7.06
N GLY A 316 5.74 6.68 7.53
CA GLY A 316 5.06 5.49 7.02
C GLY A 316 3.93 5.87 6.06
N ARG A 317 4.10 5.62 4.77
CA ARG A 317 3.09 5.95 3.74
C ARG A 317 1.93 4.97 3.72
N TRP A 318 2.19 3.69 4.01
CA TRP A 318 1.22 2.58 3.88
C TRP A 318 0.86 1.89 5.20
N GLY A 319 1.54 2.24 6.29
CA GLY A 319 1.21 1.80 7.66
C GLY A 319 1.37 2.95 8.64
N THR A 320 0.51 3.03 9.65
CA THR A 320 0.50 4.14 10.62
C THR A 320 1.56 3.98 11.69
N ASN A 321 2.50 4.92 11.82
CA ASN A 321 3.00 5.88 10.83
C ASN A 321 4.51 5.85 10.94
N TYR A 322 5.07 6.65 11.85
CA TYR A 322 6.51 6.69 12.07
C TYR A 322 7.05 5.39 12.66
N ILE A 323 6.28 4.69 13.50
CA ILE A 323 6.67 3.35 13.99
C ILE A 323 6.78 2.36 12.82
N TYR A 324 5.82 2.40 11.90
CA TYR A 324 5.81 1.53 10.73
C TYR A 324 6.95 1.87 9.76
N GLY A 325 7.11 3.14 9.40
CA GLY A 325 8.17 3.59 8.49
C GLY A 325 9.56 3.30 9.05
N THR A 326 9.78 3.53 10.36
CA THR A 326 11.04 3.19 11.03
C THR A 326 11.30 1.70 11.10
N TRP A 327 10.29 0.88 11.41
CA TRP A 327 10.42 -0.58 11.35
C TRP A 327 10.81 -1.05 9.94
N SER A 328 10.10 -0.57 8.91
CA SER A 328 10.35 -0.93 7.52
C SER A 328 11.78 -0.57 7.09
N ALA A 329 12.21 0.67 7.37
CA ALA A 329 13.57 1.12 7.09
C ALA A 329 14.63 0.25 7.79
N LEU A 330 14.45 -0.04 9.08
CA LEU A 330 15.41 -0.85 9.85
C LEU A 330 15.50 -2.30 9.35
N LEU A 331 14.39 -2.92 8.95
CA LEU A 331 14.40 -4.26 8.35
C LEU A 331 15.12 -4.29 7.01
N GLY A 332 14.88 -3.29 6.14
CA GLY A 332 15.58 -3.19 4.86
C GLY A 332 17.08 -3.00 5.05
N LEU A 333 17.47 -2.10 5.95
CA LEU A 333 18.88 -1.86 6.28
C LEU A 333 19.53 -3.10 6.93
N GLU A 334 18.78 -3.92 7.67
CA GLU A 334 19.31 -5.13 8.35
C GLU A 334 20.00 -6.08 7.39
N GLN A 335 19.50 -6.16 6.16
CA GLN A 335 20.02 -7.05 5.11
C GLN A 335 21.31 -6.54 4.46
N THR A 336 21.72 -5.30 4.77
CA THR A 336 22.91 -4.66 4.20
C THR A 336 24.14 -4.83 5.11
N SER A 337 25.32 -4.49 4.58
CA SER A 337 26.59 -4.49 5.32
C SER A 337 26.79 -3.24 6.20
N LEU A 338 25.79 -2.36 6.32
CA LEU A 338 25.91 -1.15 7.13
C LEU A 338 26.13 -1.51 8.61
N PRO A 339 27.14 -0.91 9.27
CA PRO A 339 27.39 -1.19 10.67
C PRO A 339 26.22 -0.66 11.52
N LYS A 340 25.86 -1.38 12.58
CA LYS A 340 24.80 -0.93 13.51
C LYS A 340 25.14 0.36 14.28
N THR A 341 26.39 0.81 14.18
CA THR A 341 26.84 2.12 14.67
C THR A 341 26.51 3.28 13.72
N ASP A 342 26.01 3.01 12.51
CA ASP A 342 25.58 4.05 11.57
C ASP A 342 24.50 4.94 12.21
N PRO A 343 24.52 6.27 11.99
CA PRO A 343 23.51 7.19 12.49
C PRO A 343 22.07 6.80 12.15
N MET A 344 21.82 6.17 11.00
CA MET A 344 20.49 5.69 10.63
C MET A 344 19.93 4.73 11.68
N TYR A 345 20.74 3.75 12.11
CA TYR A 345 20.35 2.79 13.15
C TYR A 345 20.24 3.42 14.52
N THR A 346 21.29 4.13 14.94
CA THR A 346 21.40 4.60 16.33
C THR A 346 20.34 5.65 16.67
N LYS A 347 20.02 6.56 15.75
CA LYS A 347 18.96 7.56 15.94
C LYS A 347 17.58 6.91 15.94
N ALA A 348 17.32 6.01 15.00
CA ALA A 348 16.04 5.31 14.90
C ALA A 348 15.75 4.44 16.14
N ALA A 349 16.75 3.72 16.64
CA ALA A 349 16.63 2.95 17.87
C ALA A 349 16.37 3.86 19.09
N ALA A 350 17.09 4.98 19.20
CA ALA A 350 16.86 5.96 20.25
C ALA A 350 15.44 6.54 20.20
N TRP A 351 14.94 6.84 18.99
CA TRP A 351 13.57 7.31 18.79
C TRP A 351 12.53 6.28 19.23
N LEU A 352 12.64 5.03 18.74
CA LEU A 352 11.71 3.95 19.12
C LEU A 352 11.67 3.76 20.65
N LYS A 353 12.82 3.74 21.32
CA LYS A 353 12.90 3.67 22.79
C LYS A 353 12.19 4.86 23.45
N SER A 354 12.34 6.06 22.91
CA SER A 354 11.76 7.29 23.48
C SER A 354 10.22 7.35 23.42
N VAL A 355 9.60 6.63 22.47
CA VAL A 355 8.14 6.60 22.28
C VAL A 355 7.48 5.34 22.86
N GLN A 356 8.23 4.50 23.57
CA GLN A 356 7.67 3.35 24.30
C GLN A 356 6.69 3.84 25.39
N ARG A 357 5.57 3.14 25.53
CA ARG A 357 4.56 3.44 26.55
C ARG A 357 4.87 2.73 27.86
N ALA A 358 4.32 3.25 28.96
CA ALA A 358 4.55 2.71 30.31
C ALA A 358 4.09 1.26 30.51
N ASP A 359 3.20 0.74 29.65
CA ASP A 359 2.75 -0.66 29.66
C ASP A 359 3.74 -1.64 28.97
N GLY A 360 4.83 -1.11 28.42
CA GLY A 360 5.87 -1.82 27.67
C GLY A 360 5.61 -1.90 26.16
N GLY A 361 4.41 -1.54 25.70
CA GLY A 361 4.06 -1.58 24.28
C GLY A 361 4.30 -0.26 23.55
N TRP A 362 3.94 -0.28 22.27
CA TRP A 362 3.91 0.87 21.38
C TRP A 362 2.54 1.03 20.74
N GLY A 363 2.18 2.26 20.43
CA GLY A 363 0.98 2.56 19.67
C GLY A 363 1.05 3.93 19.03
N GLU A 364 0.57 4.06 17.80
CA GLU A 364 0.53 5.32 17.06
C GLU A 364 -0.83 5.55 16.40
N ASP A 365 -1.38 6.74 16.61
CA ASP A 365 -2.67 7.16 16.06
C ASP A 365 -2.51 7.73 14.64
N ASN A 366 -3.57 7.60 13.84
CA ASN A 366 -3.66 8.21 12.51
C ASN A 366 -3.53 9.74 12.53
N TYR A 367 -3.80 10.39 13.67
CA TYR A 367 -3.60 11.82 13.84
C TYR A 367 -2.15 12.26 13.63
N SER A 368 -1.16 11.36 13.78
CA SER A 368 0.24 11.62 13.43
C SER A 368 0.45 12.04 11.97
N TYR A 369 -0.47 11.70 11.05
CA TYR A 369 -0.43 12.22 9.68
C TYR A 369 -0.78 13.72 9.59
N HIS A 370 -1.58 14.23 10.52
CA HIS A 370 -1.98 15.64 10.58
C HIS A 370 -1.00 16.48 11.40
N ASP A 371 -0.41 15.89 12.45
CA ASP A 371 0.49 16.59 13.37
C ASP A 371 1.63 15.68 13.84
N VAL A 372 2.85 16.02 13.39
CA VAL A 372 4.10 15.31 13.72
C VAL A 372 4.42 15.35 15.22
N SER A 373 3.84 16.26 16.01
CA SER A 373 4.02 16.22 17.47
C SER A 373 3.37 14.98 18.12
N HIS A 374 2.52 14.27 17.37
CA HIS A 374 1.87 13.02 17.75
C HIS A 374 2.58 11.77 17.20
N SER A 375 3.75 11.90 16.57
CA SER A 375 4.54 10.75 16.10
C SER A 375 4.83 9.77 17.21
N GLY A 376 4.58 8.49 16.94
CA GLY A 376 4.75 7.38 17.90
C GLY A 376 3.80 7.42 19.10
N LYS A 377 2.74 8.23 19.08
CA LYS A 377 1.81 8.39 20.21
C LYS A 377 0.42 7.88 19.87
N TYR A 378 -0.15 7.14 20.82
CA TYR A 378 -1.56 6.76 20.83
C TYR A 378 -2.07 6.69 22.27
N LYS A 379 -3.38 6.44 22.44
CA LYS A 379 -4.02 6.31 23.75
C LYS A 379 -3.79 4.93 24.38
N PHE A 380 -3.50 3.90 23.57
CA PHE A 380 -3.16 2.55 23.99
C PHE A 380 -2.08 1.95 23.10
N SER A 381 -1.38 0.94 23.60
CA SER A 381 -0.46 0.12 22.82
C SER A 381 -1.24 -0.92 22.00
N THR A 382 -0.75 -1.25 20.81
CA THR A 382 -1.31 -2.32 19.95
C THR A 382 -0.30 -3.45 19.80
N ALA A 383 -0.75 -4.69 19.60
CA ALA A 383 0.14 -5.83 19.46
C ALA A 383 1.02 -5.72 18.20
N PHE A 384 0.45 -5.30 17.06
CA PHE A 384 1.22 -5.20 15.81
C PHE A 384 2.18 -3.98 15.79
N GLN A 385 1.84 -2.80 16.32
CA GLN A 385 2.81 -1.69 16.41
C GLN A 385 3.91 -1.99 17.43
N THR A 386 3.58 -2.67 18.53
CA THR A 386 4.59 -3.18 19.47
C THR A 386 5.54 -4.16 18.77
N ALA A 387 4.99 -5.06 17.95
CA ALA A 387 5.80 -5.98 17.16
C ALA A 387 6.71 -5.27 16.16
N TRP A 388 6.23 -4.25 15.44
CA TRP A 388 7.06 -3.43 14.55
C TRP A 388 8.21 -2.76 15.29
N ALA A 389 7.94 -2.08 16.40
CA ALA A 389 8.97 -1.42 17.20
C ALA A 389 10.02 -2.43 17.70
N VAL A 390 9.58 -3.57 18.22
CA VAL A 390 10.47 -4.65 18.71
C VAL A 390 11.31 -5.24 17.58
N LEU A 391 10.71 -5.55 16.43
CA LEU A 391 11.44 -6.04 15.25
C LEU A 391 12.47 -5.00 14.76
N GLY A 392 12.10 -3.72 14.72
CA GLY A 392 13.01 -2.64 14.35
C GLY A 392 14.19 -2.51 15.32
N LEU A 393 13.94 -2.55 16.62
CA LEU A 393 15.00 -2.54 17.64
C LEU A 393 15.93 -3.75 17.52
N MET A 394 15.39 -4.95 17.30
CA MET A 394 16.21 -6.14 17.06
C MET A 394 17.07 -6.01 15.79
N ALA A 395 16.49 -5.50 14.69
CA ALA A 395 17.21 -5.20 13.46
C ALA A 395 18.32 -4.14 13.66
N ALA A 396 18.17 -3.23 14.62
CA ALA A 396 19.19 -2.26 15.01
C ALA A 396 20.27 -2.84 15.95
N GLY A 397 20.20 -4.14 16.30
CA GLY A 397 21.15 -4.79 17.22
C GLY A 397 20.82 -4.59 18.72
N GLU A 398 19.61 -4.14 19.03
CA GLU A 398 19.18 -3.78 20.40
C GLU A 398 18.33 -4.89 21.05
N ALA A 399 18.45 -6.14 20.60
CA ALA A 399 17.60 -7.24 21.04
C ALA A 399 17.62 -7.48 22.56
N ARG A 400 18.70 -7.15 23.25
CA ARG A 400 18.86 -7.37 24.71
C ARG A 400 18.54 -6.12 25.56
N CYS A 401 18.04 -5.04 24.97
CA CYS A 401 17.66 -3.85 25.73
C CYS A 401 16.37 -4.06 26.57
N PRO A 402 16.19 -3.32 27.68
CA PRO A 402 14.99 -3.41 28.51
C PRO A 402 13.69 -3.13 27.75
N GLU A 403 13.72 -2.23 26.78
CA GLU A 403 12.56 -1.82 26.00
C GLU A 403 12.02 -2.99 25.15
N VAL A 404 12.91 -3.74 24.48
CA VAL A 404 12.54 -4.96 23.75
C VAL A 404 11.91 -5.99 24.68
N LYS A 405 12.52 -6.23 25.86
CA LYS A 405 11.95 -7.19 26.83
C LYS A 405 10.54 -6.78 27.26
N ALA A 406 10.32 -5.50 27.56
CA ALA A 406 9.01 -4.99 27.96
C ALA A 406 7.97 -5.09 26.82
N GLY A 407 8.37 -4.86 25.56
CA GLY A 407 7.53 -5.07 24.39
C GLY A 407 7.11 -6.52 24.19
N ILE A 408 8.05 -7.46 24.38
CA ILE A 408 7.76 -8.90 24.35
C ILE A 408 6.79 -9.31 25.46
N ASP A 409 6.97 -8.79 26.68
CA ASP A 409 6.05 -9.05 27.79
C ASP A 409 4.65 -8.48 27.54
N PHE A 410 4.57 -7.29 26.92
CA PHE A 410 3.31 -6.73 26.48
C PHE A 410 2.60 -7.64 25.46
N ILE A 411 3.32 -8.09 24.42
CA ILE A 411 2.78 -9.00 23.41
C ILE A 411 2.27 -10.28 24.08
N LEU A 412 3.08 -10.96 24.91
CA LEU A 412 2.64 -12.20 25.57
C LEU A 412 1.40 -12.00 26.45
N ARG A 413 1.34 -10.91 27.23
CA ARG A 413 0.22 -10.64 28.15
C ARG A 413 -1.08 -10.32 27.42
N THR A 414 -1.01 -9.81 26.19
CA THR A 414 -2.17 -9.39 25.39
C THR A 414 -2.69 -10.48 24.44
N GLN A 415 -2.02 -11.64 24.41
CA GLN A 415 -2.45 -12.78 23.60
C GLN A 415 -3.81 -13.31 24.10
N GLN A 416 -4.73 -13.55 23.17
CA GLN A 416 -6.04 -14.12 23.49
C GLN A 416 -5.95 -15.63 23.69
N THR A 417 -6.99 -16.23 24.29
CA THR A 417 -7.05 -17.67 24.59
C THR A 417 -7.03 -18.57 23.35
N ASN A 418 -7.34 -18.03 22.17
CA ASN A 418 -7.24 -18.72 20.88
C ASN A 418 -5.82 -18.66 20.27
N GLY A 419 -4.85 -18.03 20.94
CA GLY A 419 -3.46 -17.95 20.51
C GLY A 419 -3.12 -16.78 19.58
N VAL A 420 -4.07 -15.91 19.24
CA VAL A 420 -3.83 -14.71 18.41
C VAL A 420 -4.12 -13.42 19.18
N TRP A 421 -3.82 -12.27 18.58
CA TRP A 421 -4.20 -10.95 19.11
C TRP A 421 -5.34 -10.37 18.29
N ASN A 422 -5.95 -9.29 18.81
CA ASN A 422 -6.99 -8.57 18.10
C ASN A 422 -6.95 -7.09 18.48
N ASP A 423 -6.39 -6.29 17.59
CA ASP A 423 -6.35 -4.84 17.74
C ASP A 423 -7.47 -4.21 16.92
N LYS A 424 -8.50 -3.66 17.57
CA LYS A 424 -9.71 -3.17 16.87
C LYS A 424 -9.52 -1.91 16.03
N CYS A 425 -8.37 -1.25 16.10
CA CYS A 425 -8.10 0.02 15.43
C CYS A 425 -7.78 -0.14 13.93
N PHE A 426 -7.98 0.95 13.20
CA PHE A 426 -7.63 1.10 11.79
C PHE A 426 -6.38 1.96 11.73
N THR A 427 -5.25 1.38 11.37
CA THR A 427 -3.91 1.99 11.52
C THR A 427 -3.02 1.67 10.31
N ALA A 428 -3.64 1.56 9.14
CA ALA A 428 -2.94 1.50 7.88
C ALA A 428 -3.64 2.45 6.89
N PRO A 429 -3.01 3.53 6.43
CA PRO A 429 -3.65 4.40 5.44
C PRO A 429 -3.70 3.71 4.08
N GLY A 430 -4.83 3.82 3.37
CA GLY A 430 -4.78 3.79 1.91
C GLY A 430 -4.31 5.15 1.38
N PHE A 431 -4.90 6.21 1.94
CA PHE A 431 -4.52 7.59 1.68
C PHE A 431 -4.38 8.33 3.02
N PRO A 432 -3.16 8.72 3.43
CA PRO A 432 -2.94 9.50 4.64
C PRO A 432 -3.90 10.69 4.73
N LYS A 433 -4.46 10.92 5.92
CA LYS A 433 -5.45 11.97 6.25
C LYS A 433 -6.87 11.75 5.73
N VAL A 434 -7.11 10.71 4.92
CA VAL A 434 -8.37 10.58 4.17
C VAL A 434 -9.01 9.22 4.38
N PHE A 435 -8.21 8.16 4.28
CA PHE A 435 -8.74 6.81 4.21
C PHE A 435 -7.83 5.82 4.91
N TYR A 436 -8.40 5.10 5.89
CA TYR A 436 -7.69 4.18 6.76
C TYR A 436 -8.32 2.79 6.75
N LEU A 437 -7.46 1.79 6.76
CA LEU A 437 -7.70 0.37 6.62
C LEU A 437 -7.38 -0.36 7.92
N LYS A 438 -7.96 -1.55 8.07
CA LYS A 438 -7.48 -2.58 8.99
C LYS A 438 -6.99 -3.78 8.18
N TYR A 439 -5.73 -4.12 8.34
CA TYR A 439 -5.19 -5.42 7.92
C TYR A 439 -5.49 -6.45 9.01
N HIS A 440 -6.41 -7.37 8.74
CA HIS A 440 -6.82 -8.40 9.71
C HIS A 440 -5.76 -9.48 9.98
N GLY A 441 -4.68 -9.50 9.20
CA GLY A 441 -3.52 -10.37 9.42
C GLY A 441 -2.47 -9.79 10.38
N TYR A 442 -2.41 -8.46 10.52
CA TYR A 442 -1.30 -7.79 11.21
C TYR A 442 -1.23 -8.17 12.70
N ASP A 443 -2.37 -8.26 13.37
CA ASP A 443 -2.48 -8.70 14.76
C ASP A 443 -2.23 -10.22 14.95
N LYS A 444 -1.96 -10.96 13.88
CA LYS A 444 -1.63 -12.39 13.94
C LYS A 444 -0.15 -12.62 13.68
N PHE A 445 0.32 -12.24 12.49
CA PHE A 445 1.67 -12.61 12.06
C PHE A 445 2.76 -11.69 12.61
N PHE A 446 2.52 -10.39 12.86
CA PHE A 446 3.58 -9.52 13.40
C PHE A 446 3.94 -9.86 14.85
N PRO A 447 2.97 -10.03 15.78
CA PRO A 447 3.28 -10.49 17.12
C PRO A 447 4.01 -11.84 17.14
N LEU A 448 3.56 -12.81 16.31
CA LEU A 448 4.24 -14.09 16.18
C LEU A 448 5.69 -13.92 15.68
N TRP A 449 5.89 -13.09 14.66
CA TRP A 449 7.21 -12.80 14.10
C TRP A 449 8.13 -12.18 15.15
N ALA A 450 7.66 -11.17 15.89
CA ALA A 450 8.46 -10.52 16.94
C ALA A 450 8.86 -11.50 18.05
N LEU A 451 7.93 -12.35 18.51
CA LEU A 451 8.22 -13.37 19.52
C LEU A 451 9.24 -14.40 19.03
N ALA A 452 9.07 -14.88 17.80
CA ALA A 452 9.97 -15.84 17.18
C ALA A 452 11.38 -15.27 16.99
N ARG A 453 11.47 -14.05 16.44
CA ARG A 453 12.74 -13.36 16.24
C ARG A 453 13.45 -13.11 17.56
N TYR A 454 12.73 -12.65 18.59
CA TYR A 454 13.30 -12.44 19.92
C TYR A 454 13.90 -13.72 20.52
N ARG A 455 13.15 -14.83 20.46
CA ARG A 455 13.66 -16.15 20.89
C ARG A 455 14.94 -16.51 20.14
N ASN A 456 14.97 -16.30 18.81
CA ASN A 456 16.13 -16.63 17.99
C ASN A 456 17.34 -15.74 18.32
N GLU A 457 17.16 -14.42 18.49
CA GLU A 457 18.24 -13.49 18.86
C GLU A 457 18.85 -13.81 20.24
N LEU A 458 18.04 -14.23 21.22
CA LEU A 458 18.57 -14.63 22.53
C LEU A 458 19.43 -15.89 22.47
N ASN A 459 19.15 -16.79 21.52
CA ASN A 459 19.84 -18.05 21.32
C ASN A 459 21.11 -17.92 20.47
N LYS A 460 21.31 -16.80 19.76
CA LYS A 460 22.58 -16.49 19.10
C LYS A 460 23.64 -16.26 20.19
N GLN A 461 24.52 -17.25 20.37
CA GLN A 461 25.68 -17.21 21.27
C GLN A 461 26.85 -16.50 20.62
#